data_AF-A0A379AXC8-F1
#
_entry.id   AF-A0A379AXC8-F1
#
_cell.length_a   1.000
_cell.length_b   1.000
_cell.length_c   1.000
_cell.angle_alpha   90.00
_cell.angle_beta   90.00
_cell.angle_gamma   90.00
#
_symmetry.space_group_name_H-M   'P 1'
#
loop_
_entity.id
_entity.type
_entity.pdbx_description
1 polymer ?
#
loop_
_entity_poly.entity_id
_entity_poly.type
_entity_poly.pdbx_seq_one_letter_code
_entity_poly.pdbx_strand_id
1 'polypeptide(L)'
;MSKLKIEIAYALPDRYFLKTLHMEQGTTVQTAILQSGILHQFSEIDLRENKIGIFSRPAKLTDVLENGDRIEIYRPLLADPKEIRRKRAAQQLQEQQAQKQAEKEAKKRAKQLAQDQQSVPQLATPSSTQEEQGND
;
A
#
# COMPACT_ATOMS: atom_id res chain seq x y z
N MET A 1 13.24 -22.20 -33.09
CA MET A 1 12.70 -20.87 -32.75
C MET A 1 13.87 -19.97 -32.38
N SER A 2 13.97 -18.79 -32.99
CA SER A 2 14.96 -17.79 -32.64
C SER A 2 14.58 -17.14 -31.30
N LYS A 3 15.47 -17.24 -30.30
CA LYS A 3 15.32 -16.46 -29.07
C LYS A 3 16.11 -15.17 -29.21
N LEU A 4 15.48 -14.04 -28.89
CA LEU A 4 16.13 -12.74 -28.79
C LEU A 4 16.49 -12.45 -27.33
N LYS A 5 17.71 -11.95 -27.12
CA LYS A 5 18.20 -11.43 -25.84
C LYS A 5 17.80 -9.95 -25.77
N ILE A 6 17.12 -9.56 -24.69
CA ILE A 6 16.77 -8.16 -24.39
C ILE A 6 17.19 -7.80 -22.97
N GLU A 7 17.25 -6.51 -22.69
CA GLU A 7 17.55 -5.96 -21.37
C GLU A 7 16.46 -4.96 -20.96
N ILE A 8 15.99 -5.04 -19.72
CA ILE A 8 15.04 -4.06 -19.15
C ILE A 8 15.76 -3.27 -18.08
N ALA A 9 15.82 -1.95 -18.26
CA ALA A 9 16.43 -0.99 -17.36
C ALA A 9 15.36 -0.08 -16.74
N TYR A 10 15.43 0.12 -15.43
CA TYR A 10 14.61 1.09 -14.69
C TYR A 10 15.49 1.86 -13.69
N ALA A 11 15.46 3.18 -13.79
CA ALA A 11 16.35 4.07 -13.04
C ALA A 11 15.60 4.80 -11.91
N LEU A 12 15.84 4.35 -10.68
CA LEU A 12 15.42 5.02 -9.45
C LEU A 12 16.53 5.99 -8.99
N PRO A 13 16.25 6.96 -8.08
CA PRO A 13 17.29 7.86 -7.60
C PRO A 13 18.40 7.13 -6.82
N ASP A 14 18.05 6.12 -6.01
CA ASP A 14 18.99 5.46 -5.09
C ASP A 14 19.54 4.13 -5.60
N ARG A 15 19.05 3.64 -6.75
CA ARG A 15 19.43 2.34 -7.33
C ARG A 15 19.03 2.23 -8.81
N TYR A 16 19.65 1.31 -9.54
CA TYR A 16 19.16 0.87 -10.85
C TYR A 16 18.64 -0.57 -10.76
N PHE A 17 17.65 -0.88 -11.58
CA PHE A 17 17.25 -2.25 -11.88
C PHE A 17 17.63 -2.54 -13.34
N LEU A 18 18.41 -3.60 -13.56
CA LEU A 18 18.76 -4.09 -14.90
C LEU A 18 18.52 -5.60 -14.93
N LYS A 19 17.67 -6.07 -15.85
CA LYS A 19 17.33 -7.48 -16.00
C LYS A 19 17.39 -7.92 -17.46
N THR A 20 18.28 -8.86 -17.76
CA THR A 20 18.33 -9.55 -19.04
C THR A 20 17.22 -10.59 -19.14
N LEU A 21 16.56 -10.69 -20.29
CA LEU A 21 15.57 -11.72 -20.61
C LEU A 21 15.88 -12.37 -21.96
N HIS A 22 15.41 -13.60 -22.14
CA HIS A 22 15.44 -14.30 -23.43
C HIS A 22 14.00 -14.61 -23.85
N MET A 23 13.57 -14.02 -24.95
CA MET A 23 12.17 -14.04 -25.40
C MET A 23 12.07 -14.53 -26.84
N GLU A 24 10.86 -14.81 -27.33
CA GLU A 24 10.66 -15.28 -28.71
C GLU A 24 10.61 -14.12 -29.69
N GLN A 25 11.05 -14.37 -30.93
CA GLN A 25 10.98 -13.37 -32.00
C GLN A 25 9.53 -12.98 -32.30
N GLY A 26 9.24 -11.68 -32.34
CA GLY A 26 7.87 -11.15 -32.40
C GLY A 26 7.29 -10.68 -31.05
N THR A 27 8.01 -10.87 -29.93
CA THR A 27 7.59 -10.34 -28.62
C THR A 27 7.55 -8.82 -28.63
N THR A 28 6.47 -8.23 -28.08
CA THR A 28 6.32 -6.77 -27.94
C THR A 28 6.93 -6.22 -26.66
N VAL A 29 7.25 -4.91 -26.64
CA VAL A 29 7.70 -4.15 -25.46
C VAL A 29 6.81 -4.43 -24.24
N GLN A 30 5.48 -4.36 -24.39
CA GLN A 30 4.53 -4.64 -23.30
C GLN A 30 4.68 -6.06 -22.74
N THR A 31 4.82 -7.05 -23.63
CA THR A 31 4.92 -8.47 -23.24
C THR A 31 6.21 -8.74 -22.48
N ALA A 32 7.32 -8.12 -22.91
CA ALA A 32 8.60 -8.20 -22.20
C ALA A 32 8.52 -7.58 -20.80
N ILE A 33 7.92 -6.39 -20.66
CA ILE A 33 7.79 -5.74 -19.36
C ILE A 33 6.88 -6.55 -18.42
N LEU A 34 5.80 -7.15 -18.93
CA LEU A 34 4.96 -8.07 -18.15
C LEU A 34 5.74 -9.32 -17.67
N GLN A 35 6.40 -10.04 -18.59
CA GLN A 35 7.18 -11.25 -18.24
C GLN A 35 8.42 -10.96 -17.39
N SER A 36 8.93 -9.72 -17.39
CA SER A 36 10.04 -9.32 -16.52
C SER A 36 9.72 -9.42 -15.02
N GLY A 37 8.43 -9.33 -14.66
CA GLY A 37 7.96 -9.22 -13.28
C GLY A 37 8.14 -7.83 -12.67
N ILE A 38 8.70 -6.83 -13.37
CA ILE A 38 9.05 -5.53 -12.79
C ILE A 38 7.86 -4.80 -12.18
N LEU A 39 6.66 -4.91 -12.76
CA LEU A 39 5.41 -4.32 -12.24
C LEU A 39 4.98 -4.91 -10.89
N HIS A 40 5.35 -6.16 -10.60
CA HIS A 40 5.09 -6.81 -9.31
C HIS A 40 6.11 -6.38 -8.24
N GLN A 41 7.32 -6.00 -8.65
CA GLN A 41 8.40 -5.57 -7.76
C GLN A 41 8.40 -4.05 -7.52
N PHE A 42 7.89 -3.27 -8.46
CA PHE A 42 7.79 -1.80 -8.42
C PHE A 42 6.37 -1.38 -8.78
N SER A 43 5.49 -1.36 -7.77
CA SER A 43 4.06 -0.99 -7.90
C SER A 43 3.80 0.50 -8.18
N GLU A 44 4.87 1.27 -8.39
CA GLU A 44 4.89 2.67 -8.81
C GLU A 44 5.00 2.86 -10.34
N ILE A 45 5.22 1.77 -11.10
CA ILE A 45 5.27 1.79 -12.57
C ILE A 45 3.85 1.60 -13.13
N ASP A 46 3.31 2.61 -13.81
CA ASP A 46 2.11 2.49 -14.67
C ASP A 46 2.53 2.69 -16.13
N LEU A 47 2.39 1.64 -16.94
CA LEU A 47 2.76 1.66 -18.36
C LEU A 47 1.97 2.64 -19.23
N ARG A 48 0.92 3.26 -18.70
CA ARG A 48 0.21 4.38 -19.35
C ARG A 48 0.92 5.72 -19.17
N GLU A 49 1.55 5.94 -18.02
CA GLU A 49 2.09 7.24 -17.58
C GLU A 49 3.63 7.27 -17.67
N ASN A 50 4.28 6.12 -17.44
CA ASN A 50 5.71 5.92 -17.66
C ASN A 50 6.02 5.99 -19.16
N LYS A 51 6.88 6.94 -19.56
CA LYS A 51 7.49 6.91 -20.90
C LYS A 51 8.44 5.73 -21.00
N ILE A 52 8.44 5.06 -22.15
CA ILE A 52 9.31 3.93 -22.45
C ILE A 52 10.17 4.28 -23.66
N GLY A 53 11.41 3.83 -23.64
CA GLY A 53 12.30 3.90 -24.80
C GLY A 53 13.00 2.57 -25.10
N ILE A 54 13.61 2.50 -26.27
CA ILE A 54 14.59 1.48 -26.65
C ILE A 54 15.85 2.22 -27.08
N PHE A 55 16.99 1.98 -26.42
CA PHE A 55 18.28 2.66 -26.67
C PHE A 55 18.13 4.18 -26.87
N SER A 56 17.71 4.90 -25.82
CA SER A 56 17.45 6.36 -25.84
C SER A 56 16.43 6.88 -26.87
N ARG A 57 15.74 6.03 -27.64
CA ARG A 57 14.66 6.42 -28.57
C ARG A 57 13.30 6.15 -27.94
N PRO A 58 12.28 7.01 -28.09
CA PRO A 58 10.93 6.73 -27.59
C PRO A 58 10.32 5.53 -28.34
N ALA A 59 9.71 4.60 -27.61
CA ALA A 59 9.10 3.38 -28.14
C ALA A 59 7.69 3.18 -27.57
N LYS A 60 6.83 2.48 -28.31
CA LYS A 60 5.46 2.15 -27.89
C LYS A 60 5.41 0.75 -27.28
N LEU A 61 4.42 0.54 -26.41
CA LEU A 61 4.08 -0.78 -25.86
C LEU A 61 3.80 -1.86 -26.92
N THR A 62 3.31 -1.45 -28.09
CA THR A 62 2.99 -2.30 -29.24
C THR A 62 4.18 -2.70 -30.09
N ASP A 63 5.32 -2.03 -29.94
CA ASP A 63 6.45 -2.21 -30.87
C ASP A 63 7.12 -3.57 -30.60
N VAL A 64 7.54 -4.23 -31.68
CA VAL A 64 8.19 -5.54 -31.65
C VAL A 64 9.67 -5.37 -31.33
N LEU A 65 10.20 -6.22 -30.45
CA LEU A 65 11.58 -6.19 -30.00
C LEU A 65 12.50 -6.95 -30.96
N GLU A 66 13.74 -6.46 -31.07
CA GLU A 66 14.85 -7.09 -31.78
C GLU A 66 15.90 -7.66 -30.81
N ASN A 67 16.85 -8.43 -31.35
CA ASN A 67 17.90 -9.05 -30.54
C ASN A 67 19.00 -8.06 -30.18
N GLY A 68 19.10 -7.76 -28.88
CA GLY A 68 20.01 -6.76 -28.32
C GLY A 68 19.29 -5.58 -27.68
N ASP A 69 17.97 -5.44 -27.86
CA ASP A 69 17.21 -4.28 -27.40
C ASP A 69 17.29 -4.06 -25.89
N ARG A 70 17.60 -2.81 -25.51
CA ARG A 70 17.48 -2.33 -24.14
C ARG A 70 16.25 -1.45 -23.99
N ILE A 71 15.22 -1.99 -23.34
CA ILE A 71 14.01 -1.27 -22.94
C ILE A 71 14.35 -0.42 -21.72
N GLU A 72 14.18 0.89 -21.84
CA GLU A 72 14.37 1.87 -20.77
C GLU A 72 13.00 2.36 -20.29
N ILE A 73 12.67 2.10 -19.03
CA ILE A 73 11.45 2.62 -18.39
C ILE A 73 11.83 3.92 -17.67
N TYR A 74 11.30 5.05 -18.14
CA TYR A 74 11.50 6.34 -17.48
C TYR A 74 10.45 6.55 -16.38
N ARG A 75 10.80 7.30 -15.34
CA ARG A 75 9.84 7.69 -14.29
C ARG A 75 8.82 8.71 -14.84
N PRO A 76 7.53 8.62 -14.48
CA PRO A 76 6.57 9.66 -14.83
C PRO A 76 6.91 10.96 -14.08
N LEU A 77 6.60 12.11 -14.68
CA LEU A 77 6.59 13.37 -13.94
C LEU A 77 5.37 13.36 -13.01
N LEU A 78 5.56 13.72 -11.74
CA LEU A 78 4.67 13.34 -10.64
C LEU A 78 3.33 14.11 -10.62
N ALA A 79 2.38 13.75 -11.50
CA ALA A 79 1.22 14.61 -11.79
C ALA A 79 -0.13 13.93 -12.19
N ASP A 80 -0.59 12.87 -11.50
CA ASP A 80 -2.06 12.71 -11.30
C ASP A 80 -2.43 12.34 -9.84
N PRO A 81 -2.99 13.29 -9.07
CA PRO A 81 -3.45 13.05 -7.69
C PRO A 81 -4.65 12.08 -7.53
N LYS A 82 -5.39 11.71 -8.58
CA LYS A 82 -6.67 10.98 -8.48
C LYS A 82 -6.53 9.54 -7.97
N GLU A 83 -5.58 8.77 -8.48
CA GLU A 83 -5.39 7.36 -8.11
C GLU A 83 -4.97 7.21 -6.64
N ILE A 84 -4.03 8.04 -6.19
CA ILE A 84 -3.55 8.08 -4.80
C ILE A 84 -4.69 8.44 -3.84
N ARG A 85 -5.55 9.39 -4.22
CA ARG A 85 -6.75 9.76 -3.45
C ARG A 85 -7.72 8.58 -3.29
N ARG A 86 -7.92 7.75 -4.33
CA ARG A 86 -8.81 6.58 -4.26
C ARG A 86 -8.28 5.51 -3.30
N LYS A 87 -7.00 5.15 -3.41
CA LYS A 87 -6.38 4.10 -2.58
C LYS A 87 -6.32 4.49 -1.09
N ARG A 88 -5.96 5.75 -0.77
CA ARG A 88 -5.92 6.24 0.62
C ARG A 88 -7.29 6.32 1.28
N ALA A 89 -8.33 6.75 0.55
CA ALA A 89 -9.69 6.87 1.10
C ALA A 89 -10.30 5.52 1.51
N ALA A 90 -9.99 4.43 0.78
CA ALA A 90 -10.45 3.09 1.12
C ALA A 90 -9.84 2.58 2.43
N GLN A 91 -8.54 2.77 2.63
CA GLN A 91 -7.81 2.32 3.83
C GLN A 91 -8.31 3.01 5.10
N GLN A 92 -8.44 4.35 5.08
CA GLN A 92 -8.91 5.12 6.24
C GLN A 92 -10.34 4.75 6.67
N LEU A 93 -11.20 4.37 5.73
CA LEU A 93 -12.57 3.96 6.04
C LEU A 93 -12.61 2.59 6.74
N GLN A 94 -11.81 1.62 6.29
CA GLN A 94 -11.69 0.30 6.94
C GLN A 94 -11.12 0.42 8.35
N GLU A 95 -10.08 1.23 8.54
CA GLU A 95 -9.41 1.41 9.83
C GLU A 95 -10.33 2.05 10.88
N GLN A 96 -11.09 3.10 10.50
CA GLN A 96 -12.10 3.68 11.39
C GLN A 96 -13.26 2.72 11.71
N GLN A 97 -13.64 1.85 10.77
CA GLN A 97 -14.69 0.84 11.01
C GLN A 97 -14.21 -0.22 12.00
N ALA A 98 -12.98 -0.72 11.86
CA ALA A 98 -12.38 -1.67 12.78
C ALA A 98 -12.27 -1.10 14.21
N GLN A 99 -11.77 0.13 14.36
CA GLN A 99 -11.69 0.81 15.67
C GLN A 99 -13.07 0.96 16.33
N LYS A 100 -14.08 1.41 15.57
CA LYS A 100 -15.46 1.58 16.06
C LYS A 100 -16.19 0.26 16.35
N GLN A 101 -15.72 -0.87 15.82
CA GLN A 101 -16.21 -2.20 16.18
C GLN A 101 -15.55 -2.68 17.49
N ALA A 102 -14.22 -2.60 17.57
CA ALA A 102 -13.46 -2.99 18.76
C ALA A 102 -13.88 -2.24 20.03
N GLU A 103 -14.11 -0.92 19.94
CA GLU A 103 -14.55 -0.11 21.08
C GLU A 103 -15.95 -0.52 21.58
N LYS A 104 -16.87 -0.84 20.65
CA LYS A 104 -18.23 -1.32 20.99
C LYS A 104 -18.19 -2.71 21.62
N GLU A 105 -17.34 -3.59 21.12
CA GLU A 105 -17.17 -4.94 21.65
C GLU A 105 -16.56 -4.91 23.06
N ALA A 106 -15.52 -4.09 23.27
CA ALA A 106 -14.93 -3.86 24.59
C ALA A 106 -15.96 -3.32 25.60
N LYS A 107 -16.74 -2.29 25.23
CA LYS A 107 -17.80 -1.74 26.08
C LYS A 107 -18.92 -2.74 26.38
N LYS A 108 -19.31 -3.59 25.41
CA LYS A 108 -20.28 -4.67 25.62
C LYS A 108 -19.74 -5.72 26.59
N ARG A 109 -18.48 -6.16 26.41
CA ARG A 109 -17.81 -7.16 27.26
C ARG A 109 -17.63 -6.66 28.70
N ALA A 110 -17.21 -5.40 28.88
CA ALA A 110 -17.09 -4.78 30.19
C ALA A 110 -18.44 -4.67 30.92
N LYS A 111 -19.53 -4.32 30.22
CA LYS A 111 -20.87 -4.28 30.81
C LYS A 111 -21.35 -5.65 31.26
N GLN A 112 -21.13 -6.71 30.45
CA GLN A 112 -21.49 -8.08 30.83
C GLN A 112 -20.76 -8.50 32.12
N LEU A 113 -19.42 -8.37 32.14
CA LEU A 113 -18.59 -8.70 33.29
C LEU A 113 -18.98 -7.94 34.57
N ALA A 114 -19.49 -6.71 34.45
CA ALA A 114 -19.99 -5.95 35.59
C ALA A 114 -21.35 -6.47 36.12
N GLN A 115 -22.25 -6.94 35.25
CA GLN A 115 -23.53 -7.51 35.66
C GLN A 115 -23.36 -8.86 36.36
N ASP A 116 -22.42 -9.69 35.89
CA ASP A 116 -22.15 -11.02 36.47
C ASP A 116 -21.60 -10.93 37.92
N GLN A 117 -21.02 -9.79 38.31
CA GLN A 117 -20.41 -9.55 39.63
C GLN A 117 -21.37 -8.98 40.70
N GLN A 118 -22.59 -8.55 40.36
CA GLN A 118 -23.49 -7.87 41.30
C GLN A 118 -24.36 -8.81 42.18
N SER A 119 -23.92 -10.06 42.38
CA SER A 119 -24.71 -11.16 42.94
C SER A 119 -24.42 -11.50 44.42
N VAL A 120 -23.66 -10.66 45.15
CA VAL A 120 -23.27 -10.89 46.56
C VAL A 120 -23.54 -9.65 47.44
N PRO A 121 -24.26 -9.76 48.58
CA PRO A 121 -24.71 -8.62 49.39
C PRO A 121 -23.71 -8.15 50.48
N GLN A 122 -23.94 -6.94 51.02
CA GLN A 122 -23.12 -6.26 52.05
C GLN A 122 -23.88 -6.01 53.37
N LEU A 123 -23.17 -5.62 54.44
CA LEU A 123 -23.75 -5.24 55.74
C LEU A 123 -22.97 -4.11 56.44
N ALA A 124 -23.67 -3.02 56.82
CA ALA A 124 -23.58 -2.11 58.00
C ALA A 124 -22.20 -1.80 58.70
N THR A 125 -21.87 -0.62 59.27
CA THR A 125 -22.52 0.72 59.47
C THR A 125 -21.47 1.79 59.93
N PRO A 126 -21.77 3.11 60.02
CA PRO A 126 -20.76 4.20 60.11
C PRO A 126 -20.68 5.02 61.43
N SER A 127 -19.70 5.95 61.51
CA SER A 127 -19.44 7.04 62.51
C SER A 127 -18.21 7.87 62.03
N SER A 128 -17.77 9.07 62.50
CA SER A 128 -18.29 10.19 63.34
C SER A 128 -17.17 11.29 63.46
N THR A 129 -17.30 12.59 63.83
CA THR A 129 -18.38 13.63 63.87
C THR A 129 -17.76 14.98 64.38
N GLN A 130 -18.14 16.15 63.82
CA GLN A 130 -17.95 17.56 64.32
C GLN A 130 -16.52 18.18 64.41
N GLU A 131 -16.26 19.50 64.27
CA GLU A 131 -17.01 20.66 63.66
C GLU A 131 -15.98 21.62 62.94
N GLU A 132 -15.75 22.96 63.08
CA GLU A 132 -16.30 24.10 63.88
C GLU A 132 -16.13 25.52 63.20
N GLN A 133 -15.36 26.48 63.75
CA GLN A 133 -15.27 27.94 63.43
C GLN A 133 -13.79 28.46 63.41
N GLY A 134 -13.36 29.69 63.04
CA GLY A 134 -13.95 30.95 62.52
C GLY A 134 -12.95 32.15 62.59
N ASN A 135 -13.20 33.27 61.87
CA ASN A 135 -12.34 34.50 61.70
C ASN A 135 -10.93 34.30 61.07
N ASP A 136 -10.25 35.32 60.53
CA ASP A 136 -10.48 36.78 60.43
C ASP A 136 -10.58 37.24 58.96
#